data_AF-A0A0A1INT6-F1
#
_entry.id   AF-A0A0A1INT6-F1
#
_cell.length_a   1.000
_cell.length_b   1.000
_cell.length_c   1.000
_cell.angle_alpha   90.00
_cell.angle_beta   90.00
_cell.angle_gamma   90.00
#
_symmetry.space_group_name_H-M   'P 1'
#
loop_
_entity.id
_entity.type
_entity.pdbx_description
1 polymer ?
#
loop_
_entity_poly.entity_id
_entity_poly.type
_entity_poly.pdbx_seq_one_letter_code
_entity_poly.pdbx_strand_id
1 'polypeptide(L)'
;VAHVDLAKTWPNDKVRDAINAHLQAAGARVAILQATVVPNDFDARFSATGRHYLYRILNRRAPAAMEKGKVWWVPKRLDADAMHEAAKVLLGRHDFTTFRSTQCQANSPVRTLERLDVSRQGDLIEVKASARSFLHN
;
A
#
# COMPACT_ATOMS: atom_id res chain seq x y z
N VAL A 1 4.14 -8.72 -1.04
CA VAL A 1 4.28 -10.08 -1.64
C VAL A 1 5.53 -10.07 -2.50
N ALA A 2 6.33 -11.11 -2.40
CA ALA A 2 7.50 -11.36 -3.23
C ALA A 2 7.50 -12.84 -3.65
N HIS A 3 8.20 -13.18 -4.71
CA HIS A 3 8.46 -14.57 -5.11
C HIS A 3 9.96 -14.78 -5.24
N VAL A 4 10.40 -16.01 -4.96
CA VAL A 4 11.80 -16.42 -5.04
C VAL A 4 11.86 -17.90 -5.44
N ASP A 5 12.88 -18.26 -6.21
CA ASP A 5 13.17 -19.65 -6.52
C ASP A 5 14.15 -20.22 -5.50
N LEU A 6 13.86 -21.42 -5.00
CA LEU A 6 14.72 -22.14 -4.07
C LEU A 6 15.31 -23.37 -4.76
N ALA A 7 16.57 -23.69 -4.45
CA ALA A 7 17.26 -24.85 -5.04
C ALA A 7 16.58 -26.19 -4.74
N LYS A 8 15.74 -26.27 -3.71
CA LYS A 8 14.88 -27.40 -3.39
C LYS A 8 13.65 -26.96 -2.62
N THR A 9 12.65 -27.81 -2.59
CA THR A 9 11.42 -27.59 -1.81
C THR A 9 11.69 -27.68 -0.32
N TRP A 10 11.07 -26.77 0.43
CA TRP A 10 11.06 -26.77 1.90
C TRP A 10 9.62 -26.60 2.38
N PRO A 11 9.28 -27.10 3.59
CA PRO A 11 8.00 -26.78 4.21
C PRO A 11 7.82 -25.27 4.37
N ASN A 12 6.60 -24.77 4.13
CA ASN A 12 6.26 -23.34 4.17
C ASN A 12 6.70 -22.66 5.48
N ASP A 13 6.36 -23.25 6.63
CA ASP A 13 6.72 -22.69 7.94
C ASP A 13 8.23 -22.65 8.15
N LYS A 14 8.97 -23.64 7.64
CA LYS A 14 10.44 -23.67 7.74
C LYS A 14 11.08 -22.53 6.96
N VAL A 15 10.56 -22.20 5.77
CA VAL A 15 11.02 -21.05 4.98
C VAL A 15 10.74 -19.74 5.73
N ARG A 16 9.50 -19.57 6.24
CA ARG A 16 9.09 -18.39 7.01
C ARG A 16 10.00 -18.18 8.23
N ASP A 17 10.14 -19.22 9.05
CA ASP A 17 10.80 -19.12 10.37
C ASP A 17 12.31 -18.96 10.23
N ALA A 18 12.94 -19.69 9.29
CA ALA A 18 14.38 -19.54 9.04
C ALA A 18 14.74 -18.15 8.52
N ILE A 19 13.97 -17.61 7.57
CA ILE A 19 14.22 -16.26 7.05
C ILE A 19 14.01 -15.22 8.16
N ASN A 20 12.96 -15.35 8.97
CA ASN A 20 12.72 -14.45 10.10
C ASN A 20 13.87 -14.49 11.12
N ALA A 21 14.44 -15.67 11.41
CA ALA A 21 15.61 -15.78 12.29
C ALA A 21 16.81 -15.00 11.74
N HIS A 22 17.09 -15.09 10.43
CA HIS A 22 18.16 -14.32 9.79
C HIS A 22 17.88 -12.81 9.76
N LEU A 23 16.64 -12.41 9.45
CA LEU A 23 16.23 -11.00 9.46
C LEU A 23 16.40 -10.38 10.86
N GLN A 24 16.02 -11.12 11.91
CA GLN A 24 16.20 -10.70 13.29
C GLN A 24 17.67 -10.58 13.67
N ALA A 25 18.51 -11.57 13.33
CA ALA A 25 19.95 -11.53 13.57
C ALA A 25 20.63 -10.35 12.86
N ALA A 26 20.14 -9.97 11.68
CA ALA A 26 20.61 -8.81 10.93
C ALA A 26 20.05 -7.46 11.44
N GLY A 27 19.20 -7.46 12.48
CA GLY A 27 18.55 -6.25 12.99
C GLY A 27 17.58 -5.60 12.00
N ALA A 28 17.08 -6.36 11.02
CA ALA A 28 16.17 -5.86 10.01
C ALA A 28 14.78 -5.55 10.61
N ARG A 29 14.15 -4.47 10.14
CA ARG A 29 12.80 -4.07 10.57
C ARG A 29 11.71 -4.58 9.62
N VAL A 30 11.86 -5.83 9.16
CA VAL A 30 10.94 -6.52 8.27
C VAL A 30 10.75 -7.96 8.74
N ALA A 31 9.58 -8.53 8.46
CA ALA A 31 9.25 -9.91 8.83
C ALA A 31 8.44 -10.59 7.73
N ILE A 32 8.64 -11.89 7.57
CA ILE A 32 7.85 -12.77 6.72
C ILE A 32 6.65 -13.27 7.53
N LEU A 33 5.44 -12.93 7.08
CA LEU A 33 4.20 -13.33 7.75
C LEU A 33 3.75 -14.74 7.30
N GLN A 34 3.94 -15.06 6.03
CA GLN A 34 3.53 -16.31 5.42
C GLN A 34 4.46 -16.66 4.26
N ALA A 35 4.68 -17.96 4.05
CA ALA A 35 5.30 -18.51 2.86
C ALA A 35 4.38 -19.58 2.27
N THR A 36 4.38 -19.74 0.95
CA THR A 36 3.52 -20.71 0.25
C THR A 36 4.19 -21.10 -1.06
N VAL A 37 4.22 -22.41 -1.35
CA VAL A 37 4.62 -22.93 -2.67
C VAL A 37 3.58 -22.52 -3.71
N VAL A 38 4.05 -22.03 -4.85
CA VAL A 38 3.23 -21.55 -5.96
C VAL A 38 3.61 -22.29 -7.24
N PRO A 39 2.73 -22.30 -8.27
CA PRO A 39 3.08 -22.78 -9.60
C PRO A 39 4.29 -22.06 -10.20
N ASN A 40 5.00 -22.73 -11.13
CA ASN A 40 6.22 -22.19 -11.76
C ASN A 40 5.97 -20.97 -12.65
N ASP A 41 4.73 -20.73 -13.06
CA ASP A 41 4.31 -19.57 -13.86
C ASP A 41 3.81 -18.40 -13.00
N PHE A 42 3.87 -18.51 -11.66
CA PHE A 42 3.50 -17.43 -10.76
C PHE A 42 4.56 -16.31 -10.77
N ASP A 43 4.08 -15.07 -10.92
CA ASP A 43 4.89 -13.87 -10.74
C ASP A 43 4.17 -12.90 -9.79
N ALA A 44 4.81 -12.57 -8.67
CA ALA A 44 4.22 -11.70 -7.64
C ALA A 44 3.75 -10.33 -8.14
N ARG A 45 4.32 -9.81 -9.23
CA ARG A 45 3.94 -8.53 -9.85
C ARG A 45 2.87 -8.71 -10.92
N PHE A 46 3.02 -9.68 -11.82
CA PHE A 46 2.15 -9.84 -12.99
C PHE A 46 0.90 -10.66 -12.69
N SER A 47 0.98 -11.63 -11.77
CA SER A 47 -0.18 -12.39 -11.30
C SER A 47 -1.07 -11.58 -10.35
N ALA A 48 -0.60 -10.44 -9.82
CA ALA A 48 -1.40 -9.58 -8.95
C ALA A 48 -2.56 -8.91 -9.71
N THR A 49 -3.79 -9.12 -9.22
CA THR A 49 -5.03 -8.57 -9.80
C THR A 49 -5.37 -7.19 -9.29
N GLY A 50 -4.88 -6.81 -8.11
CA GLY A 50 -5.17 -5.55 -7.46
C GLY A 50 -4.10 -5.17 -6.45
N ARG A 51 -4.02 -3.87 -6.14
CA ARG A 51 -3.29 -3.33 -5.00
C ARG A 51 -4.24 -2.46 -4.19
N HIS A 52 -4.08 -2.52 -2.87
CA HIS A 52 -4.91 -1.78 -1.93
C HIS A 52 -4.00 -0.98 -1.01
N TYR A 53 -4.31 0.30 -0.84
CA TYR A 53 -3.55 1.22 0.01
C TYR A 53 -4.48 1.86 1.03
N LEU A 54 -3.95 2.04 2.24
CA LEU A 54 -4.56 2.86 3.28
C LEU A 54 -3.60 3.99 3.61
N TYR A 55 -4.06 5.23 3.43
CA TYR A 55 -3.37 6.41 3.91
C TYR A 55 -4.05 6.92 5.18
N ARG A 56 -3.27 7.19 6.23
CA ARG A 56 -3.78 7.58 7.56
C ARG A 56 -3.34 8.99 7.89
N ILE A 57 -4.30 9.87 8.16
CA ILE A 57 -4.09 11.27 8.53
C ILE A 57 -4.56 11.47 9.97
N LEU A 58 -3.65 11.82 10.88
CA LEU A 58 -4.02 12.24 12.23
C LEU A 58 -4.33 13.74 12.22
N ASN A 59 -5.61 14.06 12.26
CA ASN A 59 -6.13 15.40 12.05
C ASN A 59 -6.60 16.08 13.35
N ARG A 60 -5.62 16.56 14.14
CA ARG A 60 -5.83 17.25 15.42
C ARG A 60 -4.67 18.19 15.75
N ARG A 61 -4.87 19.15 16.64
CA ARG A 61 -3.83 20.14 17.01
C ARG A 61 -2.59 19.51 17.68
N ALA A 62 -2.81 18.54 18.58
CA ALA A 62 -1.71 17.89 19.29
C ALA A 62 -0.92 16.96 18.34
N PRO A 63 0.43 17.00 18.34
CA PRO A 63 1.25 16.15 17.47
C PRO A 63 1.02 14.64 17.65
N ALA A 64 1.43 13.85 16.65
CA ALA A 64 1.50 12.40 16.78
C ALA A 64 2.66 12.01 17.71
N ALA A 65 2.35 11.45 18.89
CA ALA A 65 3.35 10.88 19.78
C ALA A 65 3.61 9.41 19.42
N MET A 66 2.68 8.51 19.75
CA MET A 66 2.80 7.07 19.51
C MET A 66 2.76 6.68 18.02
N GLU A 67 2.00 7.44 17.23
CA GLU A 67 1.82 7.19 15.79
C GLU A 67 2.87 7.89 14.92
N LYS A 68 3.92 8.49 15.52
CA LYS A 68 4.97 9.18 14.76
C LYS A 68 5.60 8.22 13.74
N GLY A 69 5.67 8.64 12.49
CA GLY A 69 6.16 7.81 11.37
C GLY A 69 5.16 6.80 10.81
N LYS A 70 3.94 6.71 11.38
CA LYS A 70 2.86 5.81 10.91
C LYS A 70 1.67 6.55 10.31
N VAL A 71 1.56 7.86 10.57
CA VAL A 71 0.46 8.72 10.11
C VAL A 71 1.02 10.05 9.61
N TRP A 72 0.28 10.69 8.70
CA TRP A 72 0.50 12.10 8.39
C TRP A 72 -0.23 12.96 9.41
N TRP A 73 0.51 13.74 10.20
CA TRP A 73 -0.11 14.67 11.15
C TRP A 73 -0.46 15.98 10.47
N VAL A 74 -1.73 16.39 10.59
CA VAL A 74 -2.25 17.65 10.04
C VAL A 74 -2.99 18.41 11.14
N PRO A 75 -2.47 19.55 11.64
CA PRO A 75 -3.09 20.29 12.74
C PRO A 75 -4.34 21.08 12.33
N LYS A 76 -4.43 21.50 11.06
CA LYS A 76 -5.59 22.21 10.52
C LYS A 76 -6.73 21.23 10.30
N ARG A 77 -7.90 21.49 10.88
CA ARG A 77 -9.08 20.63 10.70
C ARG A 77 -9.42 20.49 9.22
N LEU A 78 -9.56 19.25 8.76
CA LEU A 78 -9.95 18.90 7.41
C LEU A 78 -11.42 18.48 7.39
N ASP A 79 -12.10 18.83 6.30
CA ASP A 79 -13.45 18.36 6.03
C ASP A 79 -13.37 17.01 5.30
N ALA A 80 -13.62 15.92 6.04
CA ALA A 80 -13.49 14.56 5.50
C ALA A 80 -14.62 14.23 4.52
N ASP A 81 -15.80 14.83 4.69
CA ASP A 81 -16.95 14.58 3.83
C ASP A 81 -16.73 15.29 2.48
N ALA A 82 -16.25 16.53 2.50
CA ALA A 82 -15.85 17.23 1.28
C ALA A 82 -14.71 16.50 0.54
N MET A 83 -13.73 15.96 1.28
CA MET A 83 -12.68 15.12 0.70
C MET A 83 -13.26 13.84 0.06
N HIS A 84 -14.27 13.22 0.69
CA HIS A 84 -14.91 12.03 0.15
C HIS A 84 -15.70 12.34 -1.13
N GLU A 85 -16.47 13.42 -1.16
CA GLU A 85 -17.20 13.84 -2.37
C GLU A 85 -16.24 14.15 -3.52
N ALA A 86 -15.13 14.84 -3.25
CA ALA A 86 -14.10 15.11 -4.26
C ALA A 86 -13.44 13.82 -4.78
N ALA A 87 -13.22 12.83 -3.90
CA ALA A 87 -12.62 11.56 -4.27
C ALA A 87 -13.46 10.77 -5.29
N LYS A 88 -14.79 10.88 -5.24
CA LYS A 88 -15.69 10.17 -6.17
C LYS A 88 -15.43 10.51 -7.64
N VAL A 89 -14.99 11.73 -7.93
CA VAL A 89 -14.68 12.19 -9.29
C VAL A 89 -13.52 11.39 -9.91
N LEU A 90 -12.62 10.85 -9.08
CA LEU A 90 -11.45 10.09 -9.51
C LEU A 90 -11.73 8.59 -9.72
N LEU A 91 -12.94 8.11 -9.37
CA LEU A 91 -13.32 6.71 -9.58
C LEU A 91 -13.50 6.41 -11.07
N GLY A 92 -13.14 5.19 -11.47
CA GLY A 92 -13.21 4.74 -12.86
C GLY A 92 -11.92 5.00 -13.63
N ARG A 93 -12.03 5.06 -14.97
CA ARG A 93 -10.90 5.10 -15.89
C ARG A 93 -10.57 6.54 -16.29
N HIS A 94 -9.40 7.03 -15.88
CA HIS A 94 -8.96 8.40 -16.12
C HIS A 94 -7.50 8.47 -16.54
N ASP A 95 -7.12 9.59 -17.15
CA ASP A 95 -5.72 9.99 -17.30
C ASP A 95 -5.24 10.61 -15.98
N PHE A 96 -4.30 9.94 -15.30
CA PHE A 96 -3.74 10.39 -14.03
C PHE A 96 -2.41 11.14 -14.18
N THR A 97 -2.13 11.76 -15.34
CA THR A 97 -0.89 12.51 -15.58
C THR A 97 -0.60 13.56 -14.49
N THR A 98 -1.63 14.28 -14.00
CA THR A 98 -1.47 15.27 -12.92
C THR A 98 -0.99 14.67 -11.60
N PHE A 99 -1.19 13.37 -11.39
CA PHE A 99 -0.79 12.63 -10.18
C PHE A 99 0.47 11.78 -10.39
N ARG A 100 1.16 11.98 -11.52
CA ARG A 100 2.33 11.20 -11.92
C ARG A 100 3.61 11.96 -11.60
N SER A 101 4.56 11.31 -10.93
CA SER A 101 5.91 11.86 -10.77
C SER A 101 6.65 11.88 -12.12
N THR A 102 7.52 12.88 -12.31
CA THR A 102 8.38 13.02 -13.49
C THR A 102 9.28 11.81 -13.70
N GLN A 103 9.59 11.08 -12.63
CA GLN A 103 10.41 9.86 -12.67
C GLN A 103 9.61 8.59 -13.00
N CYS A 104 8.30 8.70 -13.21
CA CYS A 104 7.47 7.53 -13.46
C CYS A 104 7.79 6.92 -14.83
N GLN A 105 8.20 5.65 -14.84
CA GLN A 105 8.54 4.89 -16.04
C GLN A 105 7.35 4.19 -16.71
N ALA A 106 6.11 4.46 -16.27
CA ALA A 106 4.94 3.82 -16.85
C ALA A 106 4.68 4.33 -18.28
N ASN A 107 4.45 3.42 -19.23
CA ASN A 107 4.20 3.76 -20.63
C ASN A 107 2.89 4.52 -20.85
N SER A 108 1.92 4.39 -19.95
CA SER A 108 0.64 5.08 -20.01
C SER A 108 0.27 5.66 -18.64
N PRO A 109 -0.26 6.90 -18.57
CA PRO A 109 -0.80 7.49 -17.35
C PRO A 109 -2.26 7.07 -17.08
N VAL A 110 -2.90 6.35 -18.00
CA VAL A 110 -4.30 5.94 -17.85
C VAL A 110 -4.42 4.79 -16.86
N ARG A 111 -5.20 4.97 -15.81
CA ARG A 111 -5.49 3.94 -14.80
C ARG A 111 -6.98 3.87 -14.52
N THR A 112 -7.38 2.75 -13.92
CA THR A 112 -8.73 2.56 -13.40
C THR A 112 -8.65 2.47 -11.88
N LEU A 113 -9.31 3.39 -11.19
CA LEU A 113 -9.44 3.39 -9.74
C LEU A 113 -10.78 2.74 -9.37
N GLU A 114 -10.71 1.60 -8.69
CA GLU A 114 -11.88 0.80 -8.31
C GLU A 114 -12.49 1.28 -6.99
N ARG A 115 -11.66 1.84 -6.11
CA ARG A 115 -12.07 2.37 -4.81
C ARG A 115 -11.25 3.59 -4.44
N LEU A 116 -11.92 4.60 -3.90
CA LEU A 116 -11.31 5.75 -3.24
C LEU A 116 -12.28 6.30 -2.19
N ASP A 117 -12.20 5.73 -0.99
CA ASP A 117 -13.04 6.16 0.13
C ASP A 117 -12.25 7.06 1.08
N VAL A 118 -12.91 8.08 1.61
CA VAL A 118 -12.39 8.90 2.69
C VAL A 118 -13.37 8.79 3.85
N SER A 119 -12.86 8.48 5.05
CA SER A 119 -13.70 8.33 6.24
C SER A 119 -12.98 8.89 7.46
N ARG A 120 -13.76 9.43 8.41
CA ARG A 120 -13.25 9.94 9.69
C ARG A 120 -13.70 9.05 10.85
N GLN A 121 -12.77 8.76 11.75
CA GLN A 121 -13.02 8.12 13.05
C GLN A 121 -12.30 8.93 14.14
N GLY A 122 -13.06 9.79 14.82
CA GLY A 122 -12.50 10.79 15.74
C GLY A 122 -11.52 11.72 15.02
N ASP A 123 -10.27 11.73 15.51
CA ASP A 123 -9.18 12.54 14.94
C ASP A 123 -8.52 11.87 13.73
N LEU A 124 -8.80 10.60 13.42
CA LEU A 124 -8.17 9.88 12.32
C LEU A 124 -9.02 10.01 11.05
N ILE A 125 -8.40 10.39 9.94
CA ILE A 125 -8.97 10.27 8.60
C ILE A 125 -8.23 9.15 7.86
N GLU A 126 -9.00 8.25 7.27
CA GLU A 126 -8.50 7.15 6.45
C GLU A 126 -8.89 7.36 4.99
N VAL A 127 -7.90 7.28 4.10
CA VAL A 127 -8.11 7.24 2.65
C VAL A 127 -7.79 5.83 2.16
N LYS A 128 -8.80 5.12 1.63
CA LYS A 128 -8.68 3.75 1.14
C LYS A 128 -8.73 3.75 -0.38
N ALA A 129 -7.63 3.39 -1.02
CA ALA A 129 -7.52 3.32 -2.47
C ALA A 129 -7.37 1.88 -2.95
N SER A 130 -8.04 1.50 -4.03
CA SER A 130 -7.88 0.19 -4.67
C SER A 130 -7.88 0.32 -6.18
N ALA A 131 -6.91 -0.31 -6.83
CA ALA A 131 -6.80 -0.35 -8.28
C ALA A 131 -5.95 -1.56 -8.70
N ARG A 132 -6.13 -2.01 -9.95
CA ARG A 132 -5.21 -2.96 -10.57
C ARG A 132 -3.75 -2.51 -10.49
N SER A 133 -3.46 -1.24 -10.71
CA SER A 133 -2.12 -0.66 -10.57
C SER A 133 -2.17 0.84 -10.35
N PHE A 134 -1.11 1.39 -9.77
CA PHE A 134 -0.92 2.83 -9.53
C PHE A 134 0.30 3.34 -10.31
N LEU A 135 0.36 4.66 -10.52
CA LEU A 135 1.55 5.33 -11.04
C LEU A 135 2.55 5.59 -9.90
N HIS A 136 3.81 5.82 -10.27
CA HIS A 136 4.84 6.21 -9.32
C HIS A 136 4.68 7.69 -8.95
N ASN A 137 4.81 8.00 -7.65
CA ASN A 137 4.86 9.36 -7.11
C ASN A 137 6.10 9.49 -6.22
#